data_AF-B0XLW0-F1
#
_entry.id   AF-B0XLW0-F1
#
_cell.length_a   1.000
_cell.length_b   1.000
_cell.length_c   1.000
_cell.angle_alpha   90.00
_cell.angle_beta   90.00
_cell.angle_gamma   90.00
#
_symmetry.space_group_name_H-M   'P 1'
#
loop_
_entity.id
_entity.type
_entity.pdbx_description
1 polymer ?
#
loop_
_entity_poly.entity_id
_entity_poly.type
_entity_poly.pdbx_seq_one_letter_code
_entity_poly.pdbx_strand_id
1 'polypeptide(L)' 'MSAAAKLVQYVVVNGEIAKSWPKGAVIAQCCHAVAAVSHLYAADPDTVEYFKDLDNMHKVVLEVRVS' A
#
# COMPACT_ATOMS: atom_id res chain seq x y z
N MET A 1 -9.86 27.29 -2.20
CA MET A 1 -8.77 26.29 -2.20
C MET A 1 -9.43 24.92 -2.34
N SER A 2 -9.13 24.16 -3.39
CA SER A 2 -9.58 22.78 -3.48
C SER A 2 -8.81 21.98 -2.44
N ALA A 3 -9.47 21.28 -1.52
CA ALA A 3 -8.79 20.31 -0.69
C ALA A 3 -8.24 19.24 -1.64
N ALA A 4 -6.91 19.17 -1.79
CA ALA A 4 -6.28 18.09 -2.52
C ALA A 4 -6.82 16.77 -1.94
N ALA A 5 -7.40 15.91 -2.78
CA ALA A 5 -7.89 14.62 -2.32
C ALA A 5 -6.71 13.89 -1.69
N LYS A 6 -6.86 13.46 -0.43
CA LYS A 6 -5.78 12.72 0.26
C LYS A 6 -5.49 11.43 -0.50
N LEU A 7 -4.26 11.30 -1.00
CA LEU A 7 -3.79 10.08 -1.65
C LEU A 7 -3.65 8.95 -0.63
N VAL A 8 -4.05 7.75 -1.03
CA VAL A 8 -4.03 6.55 -0.18
C VAL A 8 -3.34 5.43 -0.92
N GLN A 9 -2.34 4.81 -0.29
CA GLN A 9 -1.77 3.56 -0.79
C GLN A 9 -2.54 2.38 -0.20
N TYR A 10 -3.29 1.68 -1.04
CA TYR A 10 -3.99 0.47 -0.67
C TYR A 10 -3.06 -0.73 -0.80
N VAL A 11 -2.97 -1.53 0.27
CA VAL A 11 -2.28 -2.82 0.26
C VAL A 11 -3.34 -3.91 0.35
N VAL A 12 -3.54 -4.64 -0.74
CA VAL A 12 -4.55 -5.70 -0.81
C VAL A 12 -3.90 -7.03 -0.49
N VAL A 13 -4.43 -7.72 0.51
CA VAL A 13 -3.92 -9.01 0.99
C VAL A 13 -4.96 -10.09 0.71
N ASN A 14 -4.53 -11.24 0.20
CA ASN A 14 -5.39 -12.41 0.07
C ASN A 14 -5.73 -12.95 1.46
N GLY A 15 -7.02 -12.97 1.81
CA GLY A 15 -7.49 -13.38 3.14
C GLY A 15 -7.20 -14.84 3.50
N GLU A 16 -7.22 -15.74 2.52
CA GLU A 16 -6.93 -17.17 2.76
C GLU A 16 -5.44 -17.41 3.04
N ILE A 17 -4.57 -16.67 2.34
CA ILE A 17 -3.13 -16.68 2.62
C ILE A 17 -2.86 -16.05 3.98
N ALA A 18 -3.48 -14.90 4.29
CA ALA A 18 -3.26 -14.19 5.54
C ALA A 18 -3.62 -15.02 6.79
N LYS A 19 -4.64 -15.89 6.69
CA LYS A 19 -5.04 -16.79 7.79
C LYS A 19 -4.10 -17.97 7.97
N SER A 20 -3.49 -18.47 6.89
CA SER A 20 -2.66 -19.68 6.90
C SER A 20 -1.18 -19.41 7.13
N TRP A 21 -0.70 -18.19 6.85
CA TRP A 21 0.71 -17.83 6.96
C TRP A 21 1.09 -17.22 8.31
N PRO A 22 2.36 -17.33 8.75
CA PRO A 22 2.87 -16.54 9.86
C PRO A 22 2.70 -15.04 9.60
N LYS A 23 2.28 -14.28 10.61
CA LYS A 23 2.07 -12.82 10.50
C LYS A 23 3.28 -12.09 9.90
N GLY A 24 4.50 -12.48 10.31
CA GLY A 24 5.73 -11.90 9.79
C GLY A 24 5.91 -12.10 8.28
N ALA A 25 5.48 -13.24 7.74
CA ALA A 25 5.55 -13.50 6.30
C ALA A 25 4.57 -12.61 5.51
N VAL A 26 3.35 -12.42 6.03
CA VAL A 26 2.35 -11.51 5.43
C VAL A 26 2.85 -10.06 5.44
N ILE A 27 3.43 -9.61 6.56
CA ILE A 27 4.03 -8.27 6.69
C ILE A 27 5.16 -8.09 5.68
N ALA A 28 6.07 -9.06 5.58
CA ALA A 28 7.18 -9.01 4.62
C ALA A 28 6.67 -8.85 3.18
N GLN A 29 5.65 -9.60 2.77
CA GLN A 29 5.05 -9.46 1.44
C GLN A 29 4.41 -8.09 1.21
N CYS A 30 3.71 -7.54 2.22
CA CYS A 30 3.18 -6.18 2.14
C CYS A 30 4.30 -5.14 1.96
N CYS A 31 5.39 -5.25 2.73
CA CYS A 31 6.56 -4.39 2.59
C CYS A 31 7.20 -4.51 1.20
N HIS A 32 7.36 -5.73 0.68
CA HIS A 32 7.89 -5.96 -0.66
C HIS A 32 7.01 -5.33 -1.74
N ALA A 33 5.68 -5.50 -1.65
CA ALA A 33 4.75 -4.90 -2.61
C ALA A 33 4.79 -3.37 -2.58
N VAL A 34 4.79 -2.77 -1.38
CA VAL A 34 4.91 -1.32 -1.20
C VAL A 34 6.21 -0.79 -1.80
N ALA A 35 7.36 -1.42 -1.50
CA ALA A 35 8.66 -1.00 -2.04
C ALA A 35 8.72 -1.15 -3.57
N ALA A 36 8.20 -2.25 -4.12
CA ALA A 36 8.19 -2.50 -5.55
C ALA A 36 7.36 -1.47 -6.32
N VAL A 37 6.11 -1.20 -5.89
CA VAL A 37 5.26 -0.18 -6.52
C VAL A 37 5.88 1.21 -6.41
N SER A 38 6.41 1.56 -5.23
CA SER A 38 7.05 2.86 -5.03
C SER A 38 8.26 3.05 -5.94
N HIS A 39 9.01 1.99 -6.24
CA HIS A 39 10.13 2.02 -7.17
C HIS A 39 9.68 2.05 -8.64
N LEU A 40 8.78 1.13 -9.04
CA LEU A 40 8.32 1.00 -10.41
C LEU A 40 7.60 2.26 -10.94
N TYR A 41 6.89 2.95 -10.04
CA TYR A 41 6.12 4.14 -10.36
C TYR A 41 6.70 5.41 -9.73
N ALA A 42 8.00 5.44 -9.44
CA ALA A 42 8.65 6.57 -8.77
C ALA A 42 8.48 7.93 -9.50
N ALA A 43 8.28 7.91 -10.82
CA ALA A 43 8.07 9.10 -11.64
C ALA A 43 6.58 9.43 -11.90
N ASP A 44 5.65 8.59 -11.43
CA ASP A 44 4.22 8.84 -11.55
C ASP A 44 3.83 10.06 -10.68
N PRO A 45 3.05 11.03 -11.20
CA PRO A 45 2.70 12.24 -10.47
C PRO A 45 2.02 11.99 -9.12
N ASP A 46 1.14 10.98 -9.02
CA ASP A 46 0.45 10.65 -7.77
C ASP A 46 1.42 9.99 -6.80
N THR A 47 2.34 9.17 -7.29
CA THR A 47 3.39 8.59 -6.44
C THR A 47 4.32 9.68 -5.89
N VAL A 48 4.75 10.62 -6.72
CA VAL A 48 5.56 11.77 -6.29
C VAL A 48 4.81 12.60 -5.24
N GLU A 49 3.54 12.94 -5.50
CA GLU A 49 2.69 13.69 -4.56
C GLU A 49 2.52 12.95 -3.23
N TYR A 50 2.27 11.63 -3.27
CA TYR A 50 2.09 10.79 -2.09
C TYR A 50 3.32 10.78 -1.16
N PHE A 51 4.53 10.91 -1.73
CA PHE A 51 5.78 10.94 -0.97
C PHE A 51 6.24 12.35 -0.54
N LYS A 52 5.50 13.43 -0.88
CA LYS A 52 5.86 14.80 -0.47
C LYS A 52 5.70 15.06 1.03
N ASP A 53 4.81 14.34 1.69
CA ASP A 53 4.53 14.46 3.12
C ASP A 53 4.65 13.08 3.79
N LEU A 54 5.90 12.69 4.06
CA LEU A 54 6.24 11.39 4.64
C LEU A 54 5.64 11.17 6.03
N ASP A 55 5.47 12.26 6.79
CA ASP A 55 4.94 12.20 8.16
C ASP A 55 3.43 11.97 8.20
N ASN A 56 2.71 12.29 7.11
CA ASN A 56 1.25 12.14 7.00
C ASN A 56 0.79 11.17 5.91
N MET A 57 1.66 10.24 5.49
CA MET A 57 1.31 9.21 4.51
C MET A 57 0.14 8.34 5.02
N HIS A 58 -0.87 8.14 4.17
CA HIS A 58 -1.99 7.25 4.49
C HIS A 58 -1.86 5.90 3.79
N LYS A 59 -1.94 4.81 4.55
CA LYS A 59 -1.91 3.43 4.04
C LYS A 59 -3.11 2.67 4.60
N VAL A 60 -3.81 1.94 3.74
CA VAL A 60 -4.95 1.11 4.14
C VAL A 60 -4.70 -0.31 3.67
N VAL A 61 -4.75 -1.25 4.61
CA VAL A 61 -4.65 -2.68 4.30
C VAL A 61 -6.06 -3.24 4.16
N LEU A 62 -6.35 -3.86 3.02
CA LEU A 62 -7.64 -4.48 2.73
C LEU A 62 -7.46 -5.99 2.52
N GLU A 63 -8.43 -6.76 2.97
CA GLU A 63 -8.52 -8.18 2.66
C GLU A 63 -9.37 -8.38 1.40
N VAL A 64 -8.90 -9.20 0.46
CA VAL A 64 -9.73 -9.74 -0.62
C VAL A 64 -10.05 -11.20 -0.35
N ARG A 65 -11.31 -11.57 -0.58
CA ARG A 65 -11.79 -12.95 -0.58
C ARG A 65 -12.14 -13.34 -1.99
N VAL A 66 -11.62 -14.47 -2.45
CA VAL A 66 -12.07 -15.08 -3.69
C VAL A 66 -13.25 -15.98 -3.32
N SER A 67 -14.43 -15.66 -3.83
CA SER A 67 -15.67 -16.44 -3.66
C SER A 67 -15.67 -17.68 -4.54
#